data_AF-B6XG52-F1
#
_entry.id   AF-B6XG52-F1
#
_cell.length_a   1.000
_cell.length_b   1.000
_cell.length_c   1.000
_cell.angle_alpha   90.00
_cell.angle_beta   90.00
_cell.angle_gamma   90.00
#
_symmetry.space_group_name_H-M   'P 1'
#
loop_
_entity.id
_entity.type
_entity.pdbx_description
1 polymer ?
#
loop_
_entity_poly.entity_id
_entity_poly.type
_entity_poly.pdbx_seq_one_letter_code
_entity_poly.pdbx_strand_id
1 'polypeptide(L)' 'MLGKTTHSNLWLNVGHGSLGFTLAAGSAEILTQLITQQSSPISLEGLTR' A
#
# COMPACT_ATOMS: atom_id res chain seq x y z
N MET A 1 -0.26 -6.11 -4.00
CA MET A 1 -1.20 -5.05 -4.40
C MET A 1 -1.43 -4.14 -3.21
N LEU A 2 -1.06 -2.88 -3.36
CA LEU A 2 -1.15 -1.87 -2.33
C LEU A 2 -1.71 -0.59 -2.95
N GLY A 3 -2.69 0.07 -2.32
CA GLY A 3 -3.19 1.37 -2.77
C GLY A 3 -4.70 1.46 -2.96
N LYS A 4 -5.12 2.55 -3.62
CA LYS A 4 -6.52 2.92 -3.83
C LYS A 4 -7.16 2.02 -4.88
N THR A 5 -8.43 1.67 -4.69
CA THR A 5 -9.21 0.94 -5.70
C THR A 5 -10.05 1.88 -6.57
N THR A 6 -10.73 1.31 -7.57
CA THR A 6 -11.76 2.03 -8.35
C THR A 6 -12.97 2.43 -7.51
N HIS A 7 -13.18 1.77 -6.36
CA HIS A 7 -14.25 2.10 -5.43
C HIS A 7 -13.81 3.21 -4.46
N SER A 8 -14.71 4.16 -4.21
CA SER A 8 -14.48 5.22 -3.24
C SER A 8 -14.29 4.64 -1.83
N ASN A 9 -13.37 5.23 -1.08
CA ASN A 9 -13.06 4.86 0.31
C ASN A 9 -12.63 3.40 0.53
N LEU A 10 -12.22 2.69 -0.53
CA LEU A 10 -11.66 1.35 -0.42
C LEU A 10 -10.18 1.33 -0.82
N TRP A 11 -9.38 0.82 0.10
CA TRP A 11 -7.92 0.71 0.02
C TRP A 11 -7.49 -0.72 0.28
N LEU A 12 -6.42 -1.16 -0.39
CA LEU A 12 -5.91 -2.51 -0.28
C LEU A 12 -4.48 -2.52 0.23
N ASN A 13 -4.19 -3.50 1.09
CA ASN A 13 -2.85 -3.87 1.53
C ASN A 13 -2.73 -5.40 1.53
N VAL A 14 -2.64 -6.00 0.35
CA VAL A 14 -2.80 -7.46 0.17
C VAL A 14 -1.81 -8.04 -0.85
N GLY A 15 -1.66 -9.37 -0.84
CA GLY A 15 -0.87 -10.08 -1.85
C GLY A 15 0.64 -10.10 -1.59
N HIS A 16 1.07 -10.01 -0.33
CA HIS A 16 2.48 -10.07 0.09
C HIS A 16 3.04 -11.49 0.23
N GLY A 17 2.21 -12.52 -0.02
CA GLY A 17 2.62 -13.93 0.11
C GLY A 17 3.10 -14.28 1.52
N SER A 18 4.12 -15.15 1.61
CA SER A 18 4.73 -15.58 2.86
C SER A 18 5.50 -14.47 3.58
N LEU A 19 5.86 -13.38 2.89
CA LEU A 19 6.57 -12.23 3.47
C LEU A 19 5.62 -11.19 4.07
N GLY A 20 4.31 -11.46 4.14
CA GLY A 20 3.32 -10.49 4.62
C GLY A 20 3.62 -9.93 6.00
N PHE A 21 4.08 -10.75 6.94
CA PHE A 21 4.48 -10.28 8.27
C PHE A 21 5.73 -9.39 8.23
N THR A 22 6.76 -9.83 7.49
CA THR A 22 8.00 -9.07 7.32
C THR A 22 7.76 -7.68 6.71
N LEU A 23 6.81 -7.57 5.79
CA LEU A 23 6.48 -6.33 5.09
C LEU A 23 5.35 -5.52 5.74
N ALA A 24 4.78 -5.99 6.85
CA ALA A 24 3.56 -5.41 7.43
C ALA A 24 3.73 -3.93 7.79
N ALA A 25 4.80 -3.58 8.51
CA ALA A 25 5.03 -2.20 8.95
C ALA A 25 5.28 -1.25 7.77
N GLY A 26 6.18 -1.61 6.86
CA GLY A 26 6.50 -0.76 5.70
C GLY A 26 5.33 -0.58 4.74
N SER A 27 4.57 -1.65 4.47
CA SER A 27 3.36 -1.55 3.63
C SER A 27 2.28 -0.69 4.28
N ALA A 28 2.10 -0.77 5.60
CA ALA A 28 1.15 0.08 6.33
C ALA A 28 1.57 1.56 6.31
N GLU A 29 2.86 1.87 6.43
CA GLU A 29 3.37 3.23 6.34
C GLU A 29 3.07 3.84 4.97
N ILE A 30 3.40 3.13 3.89
CA ILE A 30 3.11 3.58 2.52
C ILE A 30 1.60 3.82 2.34
N LEU A 31 0.76 2.87 2.78
CA LEU A 31 -0.68 3.02 2.66
C LEU A 31 -1.21 4.25 3.41
N THR A 32 -0.66 4.52 4.60
CA THR A 32 -1.02 5.68 5.41
C THR A 32 -0.70 6.99 4.70
N GLN A 33 0.49 7.09 4.09
CA GLN A 33 0.86 8.26 3.29
C GLN A 33 -0.13 8.47 2.15
N LEU A 34 -0.48 7.41 1.42
CA LEU A 34 -1.43 7.50 0.31
C LEU A 34 -2.84 7.88 0.75
N ILE A 35 -3.34 7.31 1.86
CA ILE A 35 -4.66 7.64 2.42
C ILE A 35 -4.72 9.13 2.82
N THR A 36 -3.63 9.65 3.38
CA THR A 36 -3.51 11.05 3.84
C THR A 36 -3.08 12.02 2.73
N GLN A 37 -3.06 11.58 1.47
CA GLN A 37 -2.64 12.37 0.30
C GLN A 37 -1.21 12.92 0.38
N GLN A 38 -0.32 12.21 1.09
CA GLN A 38 1.10 12.49 1.17
C GLN A 38 1.88 11.65 0.15
N SER A 39 3.14 12.03 -0.09
CA SER A 39 4.03 11.27 -0.97
C SER A 39 4.51 9.99 -0.31
N SER A 40 4.60 8.91 -1.08
CA SER A 40 5.26 7.68 -0.64
C SER A 40 6.76 7.90 -0.41
N PRO A 41 7.37 7.26 0.60
CA PRO A 41 8.81 7.33 0.85
C PRO A 41 9.64 6.56 -0.21
N ILE A 42 9.01 5.69 -0.99
CA ILE A 42 9.64 4.90 -2.06
C ILE A 42 8.80 4.91 -3.34
N SER A 43 9.40 4.53 -4.48
CA SER A 43 8.66 4.29 -5.72
C SER A 43 7.60 3.21 -5.53
N LEU A 44 6.41 3.43 -6.11
CA LEU A 44 5.26 2.53 -6.02
C LEU A 44 5.10 1.63 -7.26
N GLU A 45 6.05 1.70 -8.18
CA GLU A 45 6.07 0.87 -9.38
C GLU A 45 6.07 -0.61 -9.01
N GLY A 46 5.14 -1.38 -9.57
CA GLY A 46 4.96 -2.80 -9.25
C GLY A 46 4.25 -3.10 -7.91
N LEU A 47 4.06 -2.11 -7.03
CA LEU A 47 3.33 -2.27 -5.77
C LEU A 47 1.85 -1.87 -5.90
N THR A 48 1.62 -0.80 -6.66
CA THR A 48 0.29 -0.24 -6.96
C THR A 48 -0.24 -0.77 -8.29
N ARG A 49 -1.57 -0.85 -8.41
CA ARG A 49 -2.26 -1.25 -9.65
C ARG A 49 -3.53 -0.44 -9.83
#